data_AF-A0A927A2H3-F1
#
_entry.id   AF-A0A927A2H3-F1
#
_cell.length_a   1.000
_cell.length_b   1.000
_cell.length_c   1.000
_cell.angle_alpha   90.00
_cell.angle_beta   90.00
_cell.angle_gamma   90.00
#
_symmetry.space_group_name_H-M   'P 1'
#
loop_
_entity.id
_entity.type
_entity.pdbx_description
1 polymer ?
#
loop_
_entity_poly.entity_id
_entity_poly.type
_entity_poly.pdbx_seq_one_letter_code
_entity_poly.pdbx_strand_id
1 'polypeptide(L)'
;MEGVKKIQQNQGKLGVFWHTQGSGKSYSMVFFSQKILRKLIGNWTFLIITDREDLDDQIYKNFAYAGVVTEPEQEVRAKNAEHLKLLLKEDHRYIFTLIQKFRTDKVKQVARELLEILKREKLVLDWRKRQQTRAGVEVTIKDILDKLPPSYSIEVYEKKCLEVYQHIYENYSERGISIYQIFND
;
A
#
# COMPACT_ATOMS: atom_id res chain seq x y z
N MET A 1 -5.15 7.39 25.86
CA MET A 1 -5.61 8.76 25.55
C MET A 1 -4.45 9.72 25.39
N GLU A 2 -3.43 9.67 26.25
CA GLU A 2 -2.29 10.58 26.17
C GLU A 2 -1.55 10.51 24.82
N GLY A 3 -1.37 9.31 24.26
CA GLY A 3 -0.80 9.15 22.91
C GLY A 3 -1.60 9.82 21.79
N VAL A 4 -2.93 9.90 21.91
CA VAL A 4 -3.79 10.61 20.92
C VAL A 4 -3.66 12.11 21.09
N LYS A 5 -3.60 12.60 22.34
CA LYS A 5 -3.39 14.03 22.61
C LYS A 5 -2.02 14.52 22.13
N LYS A 6 -1.02 13.64 22.10
CA LYS A 6 0.35 13.91 21.64
C LYS A 6 0.61 13.40 20.21
N ILE A 7 -0.44 13.14 19.41
CA ILE A 7 -0.28 12.48 18.10
C ILE A 7 0.61 13.27 17.12
N GLN A 8 0.58 14.61 17.19
CA GLN A 8 1.45 15.46 16.39
C GLN A 8 2.93 15.30 16.78
N GLN A 9 3.23 15.20 18.08
CA GLN A 9 4.59 14.95 18.59
C GLN A 9 5.10 13.56 18.17
N ASN A 10 4.18 12.61 17.98
CA ASN A 10 4.48 11.25 17.54
C ASN A 10 4.43 11.07 16.01
N GLN A 11 4.49 12.15 15.22
CA GLN A 11 4.42 12.09 13.75
C GLN A 11 3.18 11.33 13.22
N GLY A 12 2.03 11.49 13.87
CA GLY A 12 0.80 10.80 13.49
C GLY A 12 0.66 9.38 14.07
N LYS A 13 1.65 8.87 14.81
CA LYS A 13 1.68 7.48 15.27
C LYS A 13 1.18 7.33 16.71
N LEU A 14 0.38 6.29 16.93
CA LEU A 14 -0.12 5.93 18.25
C LEU A 14 0.63 4.75 18.89
N GLY A 15 1.16 3.84 18.08
CA GLY A 15 1.86 2.64 18.53
C GLY A 15 1.22 1.35 17.99
N VAL A 16 1.74 0.21 18.45
CA VAL A 16 1.24 -1.12 18.10
C VAL A 16 0.49 -1.70 19.30
N PHE A 17 -0.69 -2.26 19.04
CA PHE A 17 -1.50 -2.91 20.08
C PHE A 17 -1.61 -4.41 19.77
N TRP A 18 -1.04 -5.24 20.65
CA TRP A 18 -0.96 -6.69 20.48
C TRP A 18 -2.05 -7.40 21.29
N HIS A 19 -2.67 -8.40 20.68
CA HIS A 19 -3.73 -9.22 21.27
C HIS A 19 -3.54 -10.68 20.90
N THR A 20 -4.01 -11.57 21.76
CA THR A 20 -4.23 -12.98 21.39
C THR A 20 -5.51 -13.11 20.54
N GLN A 21 -5.58 -14.13 19.70
CA GLN A 21 -6.78 -14.41 18.89
C GLN A 21 -7.99 -14.68 19.80
N GLY A 22 -9.16 -14.17 19.42
CA GLY A 22 -10.40 -14.35 20.18
C GLY A 22 -10.53 -13.46 21.43
N SER A 23 -9.52 -12.67 21.81
CA SER A 23 -9.53 -11.81 23.01
C SER A 23 -10.41 -10.55 22.92
N GLY A 24 -11.24 -10.41 21.89
CA GLY A 24 -12.10 -9.23 21.72
C GLY A 24 -11.38 -7.98 21.18
N LYS A 25 -10.36 -8.16 20.34
CA LYS A 25 -9.63 -7.05 19.71
C LYS A 25 -10.56 -6.06 18.98
N SER A 26 -11.57 -6.55 18.26
CA SER A 26 -12.55 -5.70 17.55
C SER A 26 -13.35 -4.81 18.51
N TYR A 27 -13.85 -5.36 19.61
CA TYR A 27 -14.53 -4.58 20.65
C TYR A 27 -13.62 -3.54 21.31
N SER A 28 -12.34 -3.88 21.52
CA SER A 28 -11.35 -2.91 22.01
C SER A 28 -11.21 -1.71 21.06
N MET A 29 -11.27 -1.92 19.74
CA MET A 29 -11.29 -0.83 18.74
C MET A 29 -12.56 0.01 18.84
N VAL A 30 -13.73 -0.62 19.03
CA VAL A 30 -15.01 0.08 19.23
C VAL A 30 -14.92 0.99 20.46
N PHE A 31 -14.49 0.47 21.62
CA PHE A 31 -14.37 1.26 22.84
C PHE A 31 -13.35 2.40 22.69
N PHE A 32 -12.24 2.14 22.01
CA PHE A 32 -11.21 3.14 21.76
C PHE A 32 -11.73 4.28 20.88
N SER A 33 -12.32 3.97 19.73
CA SER A 33 -12.87 4.96 18.82
C SER A 33 -13.98 5.79 19.46
N GLN A 34 -14.91 5.15 20.16
CA GLN A 34 -15.98 5.83 20.90
C GLN A 34 -15.44 6.72 22.03
N LYS A 35 -14.36 6.32 22.70
CA LYS A 35 -13.72 7.15 23.72
C LYS A 35 -13.10 8.41 23.12
N ILE A 36 -12.49 8.31 21.93
CA ILE A 36 -11.96 9.47 21.20
C ILE A 36 -13.11 10.40 20.81
N LEU A 37 -14.14 9.88 20.13
CA LEU A 37 -15.30 10.67 19.67
C LEU A 37 -16.01 11.42 20.80
N ARG A 38 -16.02 10.84 22.01
CA ARG A 38 -16.65 11.48 23.19
C ARG A 38 -15.76 12.48 23.93
N LYS A 39 -14.43 12.35 23.85
CA LYS A 39 -13.50 13.06 24.74
C LYS A 39 -12.57 14.04 24.02
N LEU A 40 -12.42 13.92 22.71
CA LEU A 40 -11.58 14.80 21.91
C LEU A 40 -12.46 15.56 20.93
N ILE A 41 -12.27 16.88 20.88
CA ILE A 41 -12.97 17.75 19.94
C ILE A 41 -12.38 17.51 18.54
N GLY A 42 -13.23 17.46 17.52
CA GLY A 42 -12.85 17.32 16.12
C GLY A 42 -13.64 16.25 15.38
N ASN A 43 -13.53 16.28 14.05
CA ASN A 43 -14.18 15.31 13.17
C ASN A 43 -13.20 14.16 12.93
N TRP A 44 -13.32 13.12 13.76
CA TRP A 44 -12.44 11.94 13.70
C TRP A 44 -13.07 10.86 12.83
N THR A 45 -12.34 10.45 11.79
CA THR A 45 -12.65 9.28 10.97
C THR A 45 -11.74 8.12 11.35
N PHE A 46 -12.32 6.95 11.60
CA PHE A 46 -11.59 5.71 11.83
C PHE A 46 -11.61 4.85 10.57
N LEU A 47 -10.44 4.70 9.94
CA LEU A 47 -10.25 3.79 8.81
C LEU A 47 -9.80 2.42 9.32
N ILE A 48 -10.64 1.41 9.14
CA ILE A 48 -10.36 0.01 9.46
C ILE A 48 -9.89 -0.67 8.17
N ILE A 49 -8.64 -1.15 8.17
CA ILE A 49 -8.05 -1.88 7.05
C ILE A 49 -7.81 -3.32 7.45
N THR A 50 -8.30 -4.26 6.65
CA THR A 50 -8.14 -5.70 6.82
C THR A 50 -7.51 -6.31 5.57
N ASP A 51 -7.07 -7.57 5.62
CA ASP A 51 -6.45 -8.28 4.50
C ASP A 51 -7.33 -9.37 3.88
N ARG A 52 -8.49 -9.64 4.50
CA ARG A 52 -9.42 -10.71 4.11
C ARG A 52 -10.87 -10.27 4.26
N GLU A 53 -11.70 -10.70 3.31
CA GLU A 53 -13.13 -10.36 3.24
C GLU A 53 -13.92 -10.88 4.43
N ASP A 54 -13.72 -12.14 4.82
CA ASP A 54 -14.44 -12.74 5.95
C ASP A 54 -14.10 -12.09 7.29
N LEU A 55 -12.85 -11.66 7.46
CA LEU A 55 -12.40 -10.90 8.64
C LEU A 55 -12.98 -9.48 8.64
N ASP A 56 -13.00 -8.81 7.48
CA ASP A 56 -13.64 -7.50 7.30
C ASP A 56 -15.11 -7.54 7.71
N ASP A 57 -15.85 -8.53 7.21
CA ASP A 57 -17.25 -8.74 7.52
C ASP A 57 -17.50 -8.96 9.00
N GLN A 58 -16.66 -9.76 9.66
CA GLN A 58 -16.75 -9.98 11.10
C GLN A 58 -16.50 -8.70 11.90
N ILE A 59 -15.51 -7.91 11.51
CA ILE A 59 -15.20 -6.65 12.20
C ILE A 59 -16.32 -5.64 11.97
N TYR A 60 -16.79 -5.48 10.74
CA TYR A 60 -17.93 -4.62 10.41
C TYR A 60 -19.17 -4.98 11.24
N LYS A 61 -19.56 -6.26 11.28
CA LYS A 61 -20.69 -6.73 12.07
C LYS A 61 -20.54 -6.42 13.56
N ASN A 62 -19.34 -6.56 14.13
CA ASN A 62 -19.10 -6.16 15.53
C ASN A 62 -19.37 -4.67 15.78
N PHE A 63 -18.97 -3.79 14.85
CA PHE A 63 -19.23 -2.35 14.95
C PHE A 63 -20.72 -2.03 14.76
N ALA A 64 -21.39 -2.68 13.80
CA ALA A 64 -22.81 -2.53 13.56
C ALA A 64 -23.65 -3.03 14.77
N TYR A 65 -23.35 -4.21 15.32
CA TYR A 65 -24.02 -4.74 16.51
C TYR A 65 -23.77 -3.93 17.77
N ALA A 66 -22.62 -3.27 17.88
CA ALA A 66 -22.36 -2.30 18.94
C ALA A 66 -23.13 -0.97 18.76
N GLY A 67 -23.85 -0.79 17.65
CA GLY A 67 -24.63 0.40 17.34
C GLY A 67 -23.77 1.64 17.06
N VAL A 68 -22.50 1.47 16.67
CA VAL A 68 -21.59 2.61 16.44
C VAL A 68 -21.52 3.03 14.97
N VAL A 69 -21.83 2.12 14.05
CA VAL A 69 -22.02 2.41 12.62
C VAL A 69 -23.52 2.58 12.39
N THR A 70 -23.94 3.80 12.09
CA THR A 70 -25.35 4.17 11.85
C THR A 70 -25.68 4.29 10.36
N GLU A 71 -24.65 4.26 9.52
CA GLU A 71 -24.73 4.48 8.08
C GLU A 71 -24.88 3.14 7.34
N PRO A 72 -25.49 3.10 6.15
CA PRO A 72 -25.60 1.89 5.37
C PRO A 72 -24.24 1.26 5.03
N GLU A 73 -24.16 -0.06 5.09
CA GLU A 73 -22.92 -0.83 4.90
C GLU A 73 -22.15 -0.45 3.61
N GLN A 74 -22.90 -0.30 2.52
CA GLN A 74 -22.35 0.01 1.19
C GLN A 74 -21.74 1.41 1.08
N GLU A 75 -22.11 2.33 1.98
CA GLU A 75 -21.62 3.72 2.00
C GLU A 75 -20.31 3.82 2.79
N VAL A 76 -20.13 3.00 3.83
CA VAL A 76 -18.92 3.01 4.67
C VAL A 76 -17.84 2.03 4.22
N ARG A 77 -18.07 1.25 3.16
CA ARG A 77 -17.09 0.29 2.60
C ARG A 77 -16.45 0.81 1.32
N ALA A 78 -15.16 1.14 1.39
CA ALA A 78 -14.41 1.57 0.21
C ALA A 78 -14.29 0.43 -0.81
N LYS A 79 -14.45 0.76 -2.10
CA LYS A 79 -14.46 -0.22 -3.20
C LYS A 79 -13.10 -0.32 -3.89
N ASN A 80 -12.38 0.80 -3.94
CA ASN A 80 -11.05 0.96 -4.52
C ASN A 80 -10.39 2.22 -3.92
N ALA A 81 -9.16 2.52 -4.33
CA ALA A 81 -8.41 3.68 -3.85
C ALA A 81 -9.11 5.02 -4.11
N GLU A 82 -9.73 5.21 -5.27
CA GLU A 82 -10.43 6.45 -5.60
C GLU A 82 -11.72 6.62 -4.79
N HIS A 83 -12.47 5.53 -4.58
CA HIS A 83 -13.63 5.55 -3.69
C HIS A 83 -13.22 5.87 -2.24
N LEU A 84 -12.11 5.30 -1.74
CA LEU A 84 -11.61 5.66 -0.41
C LEU A 84 -11.28 7.16 -0.30
N LYS A 85 -10.65 7.75 -1.33
CA LYS A 85 -10.34 9.19 -1.33
C LYS A 85 -11.60 10.06 -1.29
N LEU A 86 -12.70 9.59 -1.88
CA LEU A 86 -13.99 10.27 -1.81
C LEU A 86 -14.55 10.21 -0.39
N LEU A 87 -14.66 8.99 0.18
CA LEU A 87 -15.18 8.78 1.54
C LEU A 87 -14.38 9.55 2.60
N LEU A 88 -13.06 9.66 2.47
CA LEU A 88 -12.21 10.43 3.40
C LEU A 88 -12.44 11.95 3.33
N LYS A 89 -13.13 12.46 2.31
CA LYS A 89 -13.54 13.87 2.22
C LYS A 89 -14.96 14.10 2.76
N GLU A 90 -15.72 13.03 2.94
CA GLU A 90 -17.09 13.06 3.45
C GLU A 90 -17.09 12.87 4.98
N ASP A 91 -18.23 13.14 5.63
CA ASP A 91 -18.36 13.06 7.09
C ASP A 91 -18.71 11.65 7.55
N HIS A 92 -17.76 10.73 7.40
CA HIS A 92 -17.88 9.36 7.91
C HIS A 92 -17.11 9.17 9.20
N ARG A 93 -17.76 8.58 10.22
CA ARG A 93 -17.07 8.20 11.47
C ARG A 93 -16.22 6.95 11.30
N TYR A 94 -16.68 6.01 10.49
CA TYR A 94 -16.04 4.71 10.29
C TYR A 94 -16.00 4.40 8.80
N ILE A 95 -14.84 3.98 8.31
CA ILE A 95 -14.66 3.50 6.94
C ILE A 95 -13.97 2.14 7.01
N PHE A 96 -14.45 1.18 6.23
CA PHE A 96 -13.92 -0.18 6.16
C PHE A 96 -13.36 -0.44 4.78
N THR A 97 -12.23 -1.14 4.71
CA THR A 97 -11.61 -1.49 3.43
C THR A 97 -10.64 -2.65 3.58
N LEU A 98 -10.33 -3.24 2.43
CA LEU A 98 -9.37 -4.30 2.28
C LEU A 98 -8.05 -3.75 1.72
N ILE A 99 -6.90 -4.15 2.26
CA ILE A 99 -5.58 -3.69 1.83
C ILE A 99 -5.32 -4.01 0.34
N GLN A 100 -5.87 -5.13 -0.14
CA GLN A 100 -5.73 -5.55 -1.53
C GLN A 100 -6.40 -4.59 -2.52
N LYS A 101 -7.39 -3.79 -2.10
CA LYS A 101 -8.03 -2.76 -2.95
C LYS A 101 -7.07 -1.61 -3.30
N PHE A 102 -5.93 -1.54 -2.63
CA PHE A 102 -4.86 -0.58 -2.90
C PHE A 102 -3.67 -1.18 -3.66
N ARG A 103 -3.71 -2.49 -3.98
CA ARG A 103 -2.72 -3.09 -4.89
C ARG A 103 -2.92 -2.46 -6.26
N THR A 104 -1.93 -1.70 -6.70
CA THR A 104 -2.07 -0.90 -7.90
C THR A 104 -1.81 -1.76 -9.13
N ASP A 105 -2.83 -2.07 -9.93
CA ASP A 105 -2.65 -2.67 -11.26
C ASP A 105 -1.67 -1.86 -12.10
N LYS A 106 -1.62 -0.54 -11.87
CA LYS A 106 -0.62 0.37 -12.44
C LYS A 106 0.82 -0.05 -12.12
N VAL A 107 1.13 -0.51 -10.90
CA VAL A 107 2.48 -1.00 -10.56
C VAL A 107 2.82 -2.26 -11.36
N LYS A 108 1.87 -3.19 -11.49
CA LYS A 108 2.07 -4.39 -12.34
C LYS A 108 2.25 -4.02 -13.81
N GLN A 109 1.45 -3.06 -14.31
CA GLN A 109 1.54 -2.58 -15.68
C GLN A 109 2.89 -1.92 -15.96
N VAL A 110 3.34 -1.01 -15.09
CA VAL A 110 4.64 -0.35 -15.16
C VAL A 110 5.78 -1.36 -15.09
N ALA A 111 5.70 -2.35 -14.21
CA ALA A 111 6.72 -3.41 -14.10
C ALA A 111 6.81 -4.26 -15.38
N ARG A 112 5.66 -4.61 -15.99
CA ARG A 112 5.62 -5.33 -17.27
C ARG A 112 6.22 -4.48 -18.39
N GLU A 113 5.78 -3.22 -18.51
CA GLU A 113 6.29 -2.30 -19.53
C GLU A 113 7.80 -2.11 -19.42
N LEU A 114 8.31 -1.89 -18.21
CA LEU A 114 9.75 -1.79 -17.95
C LEU A 114 10.48 -3.03 -18.46
N LEU A 115 10.00 -4.22 -18.11
CA LEU A 115 10.67 -5.45 -18.47
C LEU A 115 10.70 -5.68 -19.99
N GLU A 116 9.60 -5.38 -20.68
CA GLU A 116 9.53 -5.48 -22.14
C GLU A 116 10.52 -4.55 -22.83
N ILE A 117 10.60 -3.28 -22.42
CA ILE A 117 11.55 -2.31 -22.99
C ILE A 117 12.99 -2.76 -22.72
N LEU A 118 13.29 -3.16 -21.48
CA LEU A 118 14.63 -3.61 -21.10
C LEU A 118 15.06 -4.82 -21.93
N LYS A 119 14.22 -5.85 -22.04
CA LYS A 119 14.53 -7.05 -22.83
C LYS A 119 14.72 -6.75 -24.31
N ARG A 120 13.89 -5.89 -24.89
CA ARG A 120 13.93 -5.54 -26.32
C ARG A 120 15.16 -4.72 -26.69
N GLU A 121 15.53 -3.75 -25.84
CA GLU A 121 16.44 -2.68 -26.26
C GLU A 121 17.75 -2.62 -25.46
N LYS A 122 17.72 -2.97 -24.18
CA LYS A 122 18.81 -2.64 -23.24
C LYS A 122 19.59 -3.85 -22.76
N LEU A 123 18.92 -4.98 -22.53
CA LEU A 123 19.52 -6.23 -22.04
C LEU A 123 20.12 -7.06 -23.20
N VAL A 124 20.79 -6.39 -24.12
CA VAL A 124 21.47 -6.97 -25.29
C VAL A 124 22.85 -7.55 -24.90
N LEU A 125 23.61 -8.08 -25.85
CA LEU A 125 24.92 -8.69 -25.58
C LEU A 125 25.86 -7.73 -24.83
N ASP A 126 26.58 -8.24 -23.83
CA ASP A 126 27.54 -7.50 -22.99
C ASP A 126 27.00 -6.26 -22.26
N TRP A 127 25.69 -6.12 -22.10
CA TRP A 127 25.09 -4.92 -21.51
C TRP A 127 25.63 -4.58 -20.11
N ARG A 128 26.01 -5.61 -19.32
CA ARG A 128 26.63 -5.45 -17.98
C ARG A 128 28.07 -4.92 -18.03
N LYS A 129 28.80 -5.15 -19.13
CA LYS A 129 30.21 -4.75 -19.28
C LYS A 129 30.35 -3.32 -19.81
N ARG A 130 29.34 -2.82 -20.53
CA ARG A 130 29.37 -1.52 -21.19
C ARG A 130 28.72 -0.45 -20.31
N GLN A 131 29.49 0.56 -19.89
CA GLN A 131 29.00 1.65 -19.04
C GLN A 131 27.80 2.39 -19.66
N GLN A 132 27.84 2.67 -20.97
CA GLN A 132 26.73 3.33 -21.67
C GLN A 132 25.44 2.52 -21.60
N THR A 133 25.52 1.20 -21.77
CA THR A 133 24.35 0.33 -21.72
C THR A 133 23.77 0.22 -20.31
N ARG A 134 24.63 0.14 -19.29
CA ARG A 134 24.21 0.21 -17.88
C ARG A 134 23.50 1.52 -17.55
N ALA A 135 24.08 2.66 -17.95
CA ALA A 135 23.44 3.97 -17.78
C ALA A 135 22.09 4.02 -18.50
N GLY A 136 21.99 3.43 -19.70
CA GLY A 136 20.73 3.30 -20.43
C GLY A 136 19.66 2.48 -19.68
N VAL A 137 20.04 1.41 -18.98
CA VAL A 137 19.13 0.64 -18.12
C VAL A 137 18.67 1.49 -16.94
N GLU A 138 19.59 2.17 -16.25
CA GLU A 138 19.26 3.03 -15.09
C GLU A 138 18.28 4.15 -15.46
N VAL A 139 18.52 4.84 -16.58
CA VAL A 139 17.63 5.90 -17.09
C VAL A 139 16.26 5.32 -17.41
N THR A 140 16.20 4.18 -18.11
CA THR A 140 14.92 3.55 -18.46
C THR A 140 14.11 3.15 -17.21
N ILE A 141 14.78 2.67 -16.16
CA ILE A 141 14.13 2.37 -14.87
C ILE A 141 13.50 3.64 -14.28
N LYS A 142 14.24 4.76 -14.25
CA LYS A 142 13.74 6.03 -13.72
C LYS A 142 12.54 6.54 -14.54
N ASP A 143 12.69 6.64 -15.86
CA ASP A 143 11.65 7.14 -16.76
C ASP A 143 10.33 6.35 -16.65
N ILE A 144 10.42 5.02 -16.48
CA ILE A 144 9.24 4.18 -16.36
C ILE A 144 8.64 4.26 -14.94
N LEU A 145 9.46 4.30 -13.89
CA LEU A 145 8.97 4.46 -12.52
C LEU A 145 8.36 5.85 -12.27
N ASP A 146 8.76 6.89 -13.00
CA ASP A 146 8.14 8.23 -12.96
C ASP A 146 6.67 8.24 -13.39
N LYS A 147 6.22 7.21 -14.11
CA LYS A 147 4.79 7.05 -14.43
C LYS A 147 3.95 6.68 -13.21
N LEU A 148 4.55 6.17 -12.15
CA LEU A 148 3.85 5.88 -10.90
C LEU A 148 3.47 7.17 -10.19
N PRO A 149 2.37 7.18 -9.40
CA PRO A 149 2.04 8.35 -8.59
C PRO A 149 3.21 8.71 -7.67
N PRO A 150 3.49 10.00 -7.42
CA PRO A 150 4.47 10.42 -6.44
C PRO A 150 3.94 10.09 -5.04
N SER A 151 4.21 8.88 -4.56
CA SER A 151 3.76 8.38 -3.26
C SER A 151 4.90 8.23 -2.25
N TYR A 152 6.12 8.60 -2.62
CA TYR A 152 7.34 8.35 -1.84
C TYR A 152 8.24 9.58 -1.81
N SER A 153 9.04 9.72 -0.74
CA SER A 153 10.10 10.72 -0.68
C SER A 153 11.18 10.43 -1.74
N ILE A 154 11.96 11.45 -2.09
CA ILE A 154 13.08 11.33 -3.04
C ILE A 154 14.03 10.19 -2.63
N GLU A 155 14.40 10.11 -1.36
CA GLU A 155 15.25 9.01 -0.84
C GLU A 155 14.64 7.62 -1.07
N VAL A 156 13.34 7.45 -0.82
CA VAL A 156 12.67 6.17 -1.03
C VAL A 156 12.59 5.84 -2.51
N TYR A 157 12.32 6.84 -3.36
CA TYR A 157 12.32 6.69 -4.81
C TYR A 157 13.70 6.24 -5.33
N GLU A 158 14.77 6.94 -4.95
CA GLU A 158 16.14 6.59 -5.36
C GLU A 158 16.54 5.19 -4.91
N LYS A 159 16.21 4.84 -3.66
CA LYS A 159 16.43 3.49 -3.13
C LYS A 159 15.68 2.45 -3.96
N LYS A 160 14.43 2.71 -4.36
CA LYS A 160 13.63 1.78 -5.16
C LYS A 160 14.17 1.63 -6.58
N CYS A 161 14.60 2.72 -7.22
CA CYS A 161 15.30 2.65 -8.52
C CYS A 161 16.56 1.77 -8.43
N LEU A 162 17.35 1.93 -7.38
CA LEU A 162 18.55 1.12 -7.14
C LEU A 162 18.20 -0.34 -6.91
N GLU A 163 17.22 -0.66 -6.06
CA GLU A 163 16.76 -2.04 -5.81
C GLU A 163 16.29 -2.72 -7.10
N VAL A 164 15.53 -2.01 -7.94
CA VAL A 164 15.08 -2.52 -9.24
C VAL A 164 16.28 -2.75 -10.17
N TYR A 165 17.21 -1.80 -10.26
CA TYR A 165 18.42 -1.96 -11.08
C TYR A 165 19.24 -3.18 -10.64
N GLN A 166 19.49 -3.33 -9.34
CA GLN A 166 20.25 -4.48 -8.81
C GLN A 166 19.54 -5.79 -9.11
N HIS A 167 18.22 -5.85 -8.93
CA HIS A 167 17.44 -7.02 -9.29
C HIS A 167 17.59 -7.36 -10.78
N ILE A 168 17.51 -6.39 -11.70
CA ILE A 168 17.73 -6.64 -13.13
C ILE A 168 19.16 -7.11 -13.39
N TYR A 169 20.15 -6.44 -12.78
CA TYR A 169 21.57 -6.75 -12.94
C TYR A 169 21.93 -8.15 -12.46
N GLU A 170 21.32 -8.64 -11.38
CA GLU A 170 21.59 -9.96 -10.83
C GLU A 170 20.84 -11.05 -11.62
N ASN A 171 19.56 -10.82 -11.92
CA ASN A 171 18.64 -11.88 -12.33
C ASN A 171 18.45 -12.02 -13.85
N TYR A 172 18.90 -11.03 -14.64
CA TYR A 172 18.79 -11.03 -16.11
C TYR A 172 20.16 -10.99 -16.76
N SER A 173 20.54 -12.10 -17.39
CA SER A 173 21.82 -12.26 -18.09
C SER A 173 21.77 -11.63 -19.49
N GLU A 174 22.68 -12.03 -20.35
CA GLU A 174 22.74 -11.50 -21.72
C GLU A 174 21.50 -11.89 -22.52
N ARG A 175 21.14 -11.05 -23.51
CA ARG A 175 19.97 -11.24 -24.38
C ARG A 175 18.64 -11.36 -23.61
N GLY A 176 18.57 -10.81 -22.39
CA GLY A 176 17.36 -10.78 -21.57
C GLY A 176 16.93 -12.12 -20.97
N ILE A 177 17.80 -13.15 -21.01
CA ILE A 177 17.53 -14.45 -20.38
C ILE A 177 17.49 -14.24 -18.86
N SER A 178 16.41 -14.69 -18.22
CA SER A 178 16.24 -14.54 -16.78
C SER A 178 16.29 -15.88 -16.06
N ILE A 179 16.74 -15.88 -14.80
CA ILE A 179 16.68 -17.08 -13.96
C ILE A 179 15.25 -17.62 -13.79
N TYR A 180 14.23 -16.78 -13.97
CA TYR A 180 12.82 -17.16 -13.85
C TYR A 180 12.27 -17.94 -15.04
N GLN A 181 13.00 -17.98 -16.16
CA GLN A 181 12.63 -18.80 -17.32
C GLN A 181 13.11 -20.25 -17.18
N ILE A 182 14.11 -20.51 -16.33
CA ILE A 182 14.74 -21.82 -16.16
C ILE A 182 13.89 -22.77 -15.29
N PHE A 183 12.90 -22.24 -14.55
CA PHE A 183 12.05 -23.00 -13.63
C PHE A 183 10.61 -23.22 -14.13
N ASN A 184 10.31 -22.89 -15.38
CA ASN A 184 8.98 -23.07 -15.99
C ASN A 184 8.95 -24.18 -17.07
N ASP A 185 10.00 -25.00 -17.14
CA ASP A 185 10.06 -26.23 -17.96
C ASP A 185 9.95 -27.48 -17.08
#